data_AF-A0A7Z3CGA5-F1
#
_entry.id   AF-A0A7Z3CGA5-F1
#
_cell.length_a   1.000
_cell.length_b   1.000
_cell.length_c   1.000
_cell.angle_alpha   90.00
_cell.angle_beta   90.00
_cell.angle_gamma   90.00
#
_symmetry.space_group_name_H-M   'P 1'
#
loop_
_entity.id
_entity.type
_entity.pdbx_description
1 polymer ?
#
loop_
_entity_poly.entity_id
_entity_poly.type
_entity_poly.pdbx_seq_one_letter_code
_entity_poly.pdbx_strand_id
1 'polypeptide(L)'
;MLLQQQQRHYDRLHHEKRLADLASGQFNHFGRHERLMLETGSKECLRLIREQGMSTNSVDVRDTEHLAVLDAFETTTNTSSA
;
A
#
# COMPACT_ATOMS: atom_id res chain seq x y z
N MET A 1 18.41 5.98 -1.10
CA MET A 1 17.19 6.78 -1.40
C MET A 1 17.17 7.97 -0.47
N LEU A 2 16.66 9.13 -0.91
CA LEU A 2 16.31 10.22 0.01
C LEU A 2 15.14 9.74 0.91
N LEU A 3 15.09 10.15 2.18
CA LEU A 3 14.06 9.71 3.14
C LEU A 3 12.63 9.87 2.60
N GLN A 4 12.36 10.97 1.89
CA GLN A 4 11.06 11.20 1.25
C GLN A 4 10.76 10.22 0.10
N GLN A 5 11.77 9.79 -0.66
CA GLN A 5 11.58 8.77 -1.71
C GLN A 5 11.25 7.42 -1.08
N GLN A 6 11.93 7.06 0.01
CA GLN A 6 11.66 5.84 0.76
C GLN A 6 10.24 5.85 1.34
N GLN A 7 9.81 6.96 1.96
CA GLN A 7 8.46 7.12 2.48
C GLN A 7 7.41 6.90 1.39
N ARG A 8 7.55 7.55 0.22
CA ARG A 8 6.60 7.41 -0.89
C ARG A 8 6.55 6.00 -1.44
N HIS A 9 7.71 5.35 -1.53
CA HIS A 9 7.81 3.98 -2.02
C HIS A 9 7.00 3.03 -1.12
N TYR A 10 7.21 3.09 0.20
CA TYR A 10 6.49 2.23 1.13
C TYR A 10 5.02 2.61 1.31
N ASP A 11 4.68 3.90 1.27
CA ASP A 11 3.28 4.33 1.23
C ASP A 11 2.55 3.74 0.01
N ARG A 12 3.19 3.75 -1.18
CA ARG A 12 2.62 3.14 -2.38
C ARG A 12 2.40 1.64 -2.17
N LEU A 13 3.42 0.92 -1.73
CA LEU A 13 3.34 -0.54 -1.53
C LEU A 13 2.24 -0.91 -0.53
N HIS A 14 2.10 -0.14 0.55
CA HIS A 14 1.04 -0.34 1.54
C HIS A 14 -0.36 -0.23 0.93
N HIS A 15 -0.63 0.81 0.15
CA HIS A 15 -1.94 0.99 -0.48
C HIS A 15 -2.20 -0.04 -1.59
N GLU A 16 -1.19 -0.42 -2.37
CA GLU A 16 -1.30 -1.48 -3.38
C GLU A 16 -1.57 -2.83 -2.75
N LYS A 17 -0.83 -3.19 -1.70
CA LYS A 17 -1.06 -4.42 -0.95
C LYS A 17 -2.46 -4.45 -0.35
N ARG A 18 -2.91 -3.36 0.29
CA ARG A 18 -4.25 -3.30 0.88
C ARG A 18 -5.35 -3.53 -0.18
N LEU A 19 -5.19 -2.99 -1.39
CA LEU A 19 -6.14 -3.25 -2.49
C LEU A 19 -6.11 -4.72 -2.93
N ALA A 20 -4.94 -5.34 -3.00
CA ALA A 20 -4.82 -6.77 -3.31
C ALA A 20 -5.44 -7.65 -2.20
N ASP A 21 -5.20 -7.32 -0.94
CA ASP A 21 -5.77 -7.98 0.24
C ASP A 21 -7.31 -7.84 0.25
N LEU A 22 -7.85 -6.67 -0.10
CA LEU A 22 -9.29 -6.43 -0.27
C LEU A 22 -9.88 -7.31 -1.38
N ALA A 23 -9.20 -7.40 -2.53
CA ALA A 23 -9.64 -8.21 -3.67
C ALA A 23 -9.57 -9.72 -3.38
N SER A 24 -8.59 -10.16 -2.61
CA SER A 24 -8.42 -11.57 -2.20
C SER A 24 -9.41 -12.02 -1.11
N GLY A 25 -10.12 -11.07 -0.48
CA GLY A 25 -11.08 -11.36 0.58
C GLY A 25 -10.48 -11.43 1.99
N GLN A 26 -9.21 -11.03 2.18
CA GLN A 26 -8.57 -11.00 3.50
C GLN A 26 -9.33 -10.13 4.52
N PHE A 27 -10.03 -9.11 4.03
CA PHE A 27 -10.85 -8.20 4.83
C PHE A 27 -12.34 -8.56 4.88
N ASN A 28 -12.74 -9.79 4.53
CA ASN A 28 -14.16 -10.19 4.55
C ASN A 28 -14.80 -10.18 5.94
N HIS A 29 -14.00 -10.12 7.00
CA HIS A 29 -14.49 -9.93 8.36
C HIS A 29 -14.99 -8.50 8.62
N PHE A 30 -14.61 -7.52 7.79
CA PHE A 30 -15.13 -6.16 7.83
C PHE A 30 -16.48 -6.02 7.12
N GLY A 31 -17.29 -5.07 7.60
CA GLY A 31 -18.55 -4.71 6.96
C GLY A 31 -18.34 -4.16 5.54
N ARG A 32 -19.41 -4.15 4.73
CA ARG A 32 -19.37 -3.59 3.36
C ARG A 32 -18.89 -2.13 3.36
N HIS A 33 -19.37 -1.33 4.31
CA HIS A 33 -19.02 0.09 4.39
C HIS A 33 -17.53 0.30 4.68
N GLU A 34 -16.97 -0.43 5.65
CA GLU A 34 -15.55 -0.35 6.04
C GLU A 34 -14.63 -0.75 4.88
N ARG A 35 -14.95 -1.84 4.17
CA ARG A 35 -14.19 -2.26 2.98
C ARG A 35 -14.20 -1.18 1.90
N LEU A 36 -15.35 -0.56 1.64
CA LEU A 36 -15.47 0.51 0.64
C LEU A 36 -14.66 1.75 1.03
N MET A 37 -14.65 2.11 2.32
CA MET A 37 -13.85 3.22 2.84
C MET A 37 -12.36 2.96 2.66
N LEU A 38 -11.90 1.75 3.02
CA LEU A 38 -10.51 1.34 2.83
C LEU A 38 -10.10 1.33 1.35
N GLU A 39 -10.96 0.80 0.48
CA GLU A 39 -10.72 0.76 -0.96
C GLU A 39 -10.62 2.17 -1.55
N THR A 40 -11.62 3.01 -1.27
CA THR A 40 -11.68 4.38 -1.77
C THR A 40 -10.50 5.20 -1.27
N GLY A 41 -10.19 5.13 0.03
CA GLY A 41 -9.06 5.84 0.62
C GLY A 41 -7.73 5.43 0.00
N SER A 42 -7.52 4.14 -0.24
CA SER A 42 -6.26 3.64 -0.82
C SER A 42 -6.10 4.05 -2.29
N LYS A 43 -7.19 4.06 -3.06
CA LYS A 43 -7.18 4.57 -4.44
C LYS A 43 -6.82 6.05 -4.51
N GLU A 44 -7.40 6.87 -3.62
CA GLU A 44 -7.10 8.29 -3.57
C GLU A 44 -5.66 8.57 -3.13
N CYS A 45 -5.16 7.85 -2.13
CA CYS A 45 -3.76 7.93 -1.72
C CYS A 45 -2.79 7.58 -2.86
N LEU A 46 -3.06 6.51 -3.61
CA LEU A 46 -2.26 6.15 -4.78
C LEU A 46 -2.30 7.21 -5.86
N ARG A 47 -3.47 7.83 -6.10
CA ARG A 47 -3.60 8.96 -7.02
C ARG A 47 -2.71 10.13 -6.60
N LEU A 48 -2.73 10.53 -5.33
CA LEU A 48 -1.89 11.60 -4.78
C LEU A 48 -0.38 11.28 -4.91
N ILE A 49 0.02 10.04 -4.61
CA ILE A 49 1.43 9.62 -4.75
C ILE A 49 1.87 9.69 -6.22
N ARG A 50 1.05 9.18 -7.16
CA ARG A 50 1.41 9.09 -8.59
C ARG A 50 1.37 10.45 -9.30
N GLU A 51 0.34 11.23 -9.06
CA GLU A 51 0.10 12.49 -9.78
C GLU A 51 0.85 13.67 -9.17
N GLN A 52 1.03 13.67 -7.84
CA GLN A 52 1.56 14.83 -7.10
C GLN A 52 2.90 14.53 -6.43
N GLY A 53 3.39 13.29 -6.48
CA GLY A 53 4.63 12.90 -5.84
C GLY A 53 4.59 13.10 -4.32
N MET A 54 3.41 13.02 -3.70
CA MET A 54 3.22 13.23 -2.26
C MET A 54 3.46 11.95 -1.47
N SER A 55 3.98 12.07 -0.25
CA SER A 55 3.87 11.00 0.75
C SER A 55 2.53 11.13 1.49
N THR A 56 1.99 9.99 1.90
CA THR A 56 0.76 9.90 2.71
C THR A 56 1.07 9.63 4.17
N ASN A 57 2.34 9.31 4.49
CA ASN A 57 2.81 8.96 5.84
C ASN A 57 1.97 7.83 6.45
N SER A 58 1.54 6.89 5.62
CA SER A 58 0.71 5.75 6.03
C SER A 58 1.54 4.62 6.63
N VAL A 59 2.85 4.63 6.38
CA VAL A 59 3.82 3.66 6.89
C VAL A 59 4.85 4.35 7.78
N ASP A 60 5.14 3.76 8.94
CA ASP A 60 6.34 4.13 9.70
C ASP A 60 7.56 3.45 9.05
N VAL A 61 8.45 4.23 8.44
CA VAL A 61 9.68 3.73 7.79
C VAL A 61 10.71 3.16 8.77
N ARG A 62 10.44 3.22 10.07
CA ARG A 62 11.25 2.56 11.12
C ARG A 62 10.72 1.19 11.51
N ASP A 63 9.50 0.83 11.11
CA ASP A 63 8.89 -0.46 11.39
C ASP A 63 9.42 -1.52 10.43
N THR A 64 10.56 -2.12 10.79
CA THR A 64 11.26 -3.09 9.94
C THR A 64 10.45 -4.33 9.62
N GLU A 65 9.54 -4.76 10.51
CA GLU A 65 8.70 -5.93 10.28
C GLU A 65 7.66 -5.64 9.21
N HIS A 66 7.01 -4.48 9.30
CA HIS A 66 6.04 -4.07 8.28
C HIS A 66 6.71 -3.81 6.93
N LEU A 67 7.90 -3.18 6.91
CA LEU A 67 8.66 -2.98 5.67
C LEU A 67 8.99 -4.31 4.98
N ALA A 68 9.41 -5.35 5.74
CA ALA A 68 9.70 -6.66 5.18
C ALA A 68 8.47 -7.32 4.52
N VAL A 69 7.28 -7.13 5.08
CA VAL A 69 6.02 -7.60 4.46
C VAL A 69 5.76 -6.89 3.13
N LEU A 70 6.04 -5.58 3.04
CA LEU A 70 5.87 -4.80 1.82
C LEU A 70 6.91 -5.17 0.75
N ASP A 71 8.17 -5.39 1.13
CA ASP A 71 9.24 -5.85 0.24
C ASP A 71 8.91 -7.23 -0.36
N ALA A 72 8.39 -8.15 0.46
CA ALA A 72 7.95 -9.47 0.01
C ALA A 72 6.77 -9.38 -0.98
N PHE A 73 5.82 -8.48 -0.72
CA PHE A 73 4.72 -8.20 -1.63
C PHE A 73 5.23 -7.68 -2.99
N GLU A 74 6.13 -6.69 -2.99
CA GLU A 74 6.69 -6.14 -4.22
C GLU A 74 7.41 -7.21 -5.06
N THR A 75 8.20 -8.06 -4.41
CA THR A 75 8.90 -9.18 -5.06
C THR A 75 7.92 -10.16 -5.72
N THR A 76 6.83 -10.48 -5.03
CA THR A 76 5.79 -11.40 -5.54
C THR A 76 5.06 -10.81 -6.76
N THR A 77 4.76 -9.51 -6.74
CA THR A 77 4.10 -8.82 -7.86
C THR A 77 5.01 -8.67 -9.07
N ASN A 78 6.30 -8.42 -8.87
CA ASN A 78 7.27 -8.30 -9.96
C ASN A 78 7.55 -9.65 -10.63
N THR A 79 7.58 -10.74 -9.84
CA THR A 79 7.76 -12.10 -10.36
C THR A 79 6.53 -12.59 -11.14
N SER A 80 5.33 -12.15 -10.76
CA SER A 80 4.08 -12.51 -11.46
C SER A 80 3.85 -11.73 -12.76
N SER A 81 4.67 -10.69 -13.02
CA SER A 81 4.56 -9.81 -14.20
C SER A 81 5.68 -10.04 -15.24
N ALA A 82 6.54 -11.04 -15.01
CA ALA A 82 7.65 -11.45 -15.88
C ALA A 82 7.32 -12.78 -16.58
#